data_AF-A0A5U0A5B6-F1
#
_entry.id   AF-A0A5U0A5B6-F1
#
_cell.length_a   1.000
_cell.length_b   1.000
_cell.length_c   1.000
_cell.angle_alpha   90.00
_cell.angle_beta   90.00
_cell.angle_gamma   90.00
#
_symmetry.space_group_name_H-M   'P 1'
#
loop_
_entity.id
_entity.type
_entity.pdbx_description
1 polymer ?
#
loop_
_entity_poly.entity_id
_entity_poly.type
_entity_poly.pdbx_seq_one_letter_code
_entity_poly.pdbx_strand_id
1 'polypeptide(L)'
;DNLERMVVIKAFIAVRVLGLRQGGISEETQNDSCEKILTPTEWKLLWVKLEGKPLPSQAPTLKWACLKLAKLGRWHDSKRTGRPGWVVMWDGWFRLQDMVEGYLVMKSLDQEI
;
A
#
# COMPACT_ATOMS: atom_id res chain seq x y z
N ASP A 1 26.26 12.52 4.14
CA ASP A 1 25.21 13.40 3.58
C ASP A 1 24.11 12.65 2.83
N ASN A 2 24.38 11.98 1.69
CA ASN A 2 23.31 11.29 0.94
C ASN A 2 22.64 10.15 1.74
N LEU A 3 23.42 9.38 2.51
CA LEU A 3 22.90 8.31 3.36
C LEU A 3 21.94 8.85 4.42
N GLU A 4 22.31 9.95 5.07
CA GLU A 4 21.51 10.58 6.13
C GLU A 4 20.15 11.06 5.57
N ARG A 5 20.16 11.74 4.42
CA ARG A 5 18.92 12.15 3.73
C ARG A 5 18.02 10.94 3.42
N MET A 6 18.61 9.86 2.92
CA MET A 6 17.87 8.63 2.62
C MET A 6 17.28 8.00 3.87
N VAL A 7 18.01 7.99 4.99
CA VAL A 7 17.52 7.46 6.27
C VAL A 7 16.33 8.28 6.76
N VAL A 8 16.41 9.61 6.73
CA VAL A 8 15.32 10.50 7.15
C VAL A 8 14.06 10.25 6.32
N ILE A 9 14.17 10.20 4.99
CA ILE A 9 13.01 9.93 4.11
C ILE A 9 12.43 8.54 4.41
N LYS A 10 13.27 7.51 4.51
CA LYS A 10 12.82 6.14 4.78
C LYS A 10 12.18 6.01 6.17
N ALA A 11 12.57 6.80 7.17
CA ALA A 11 11.98 6.77 8.50
C ALA A 11 10.49 7.14 8.46
N PHE A 12 10.11 8.22 7.76
CA PHE A 12 8.70 8.59 7.61
C PHE A 12 7.89 7.56 6.84
N ILE A 13 8.48 6.99 5.78
CA ILE A 13 7.86 5.90 5.02
C ILE A 13 7.65 4.67 5.93
N ALA A 14 8.64 4.34 6.77
CA ALA A 14 8.54 3.24 7.71
C ALA A 14 7.42 3.48 8.73
N VAL A 15 7.28 4.68 9.28
CA VAL A 15 6.15 4.99 10.18
C VAL A 15 4.80 4.84 9.46
N ARG A 16 4.69 5.30 8.21
CA ARG A 16 3.46 5.18 7.41
C ARG A 16 3.07 3.73 7.14
N VAL A 17 4.02 2.91 6.67
CA VAL A 17 3.78 1.48 6.40
C VAL A 17 3.51 0.72 7.71
N LEU A 18 4.13 1.14 8.82
CA LEU A 18 3.88 0.55 10.15
C LEU A 18 2.47 0.89 10.63
N GLY A 19 2.04 2.14 10.45
CA GLY A 19 0.68 2.58 10.71
C GLY A 19 -0.34 1.76 9.92
N LEU A 20 -0.08 1.48 8.64
CA LEU A 20 -0.97 0.64 7.82
C LEU A 20 -1.08 -0.77 8.38
N ARG A 21 0.06 -1.37 8.73
CA ARG A 21 0.10 -2.71 9.31
C ARG A 21 -0.65 -2.76 10.63
N GLN A 22 -0.37 -1.83 11.54
CA GLN A 22 -1.01 -1.77 12.85
C GLN A 22 -2.51 -1.53 12.72
N GLY A 23 -2.90 -0.57 11.87
CA GLY A 23 -4.28 -0.21 11.61
C GLY A 23 -5.09 -1.36 11.02
N GLY A 24 -4.48 -2.17 10.14
CA GLY A 24 -5.12 -3.34 9.54
C GLY A 24 -5.19 -4.59 10.43
N ILE A 25 -4.42 -4.64 11.52
CA ILE A 25 -4.41 -5.76 12.49
C ILE A 25 -5.28 -5.45 13.71
N SER A 26 -5.36 -4.20 14.15
CA SER A 26 -6.12 -3.78 15.33
C SER A 26 -7.62 -3.89 15.10
N GLU A 27 -8.34 -4.50 16.04
CA GLU A 27 -9.78 -4.74 15.90
C GLU A 27 -10.61 -3.45 15.84
N GLU A 28 -10.14 -2.40 16.51
CA GLU A 28 -10.78 -1.09 16.57
C GLU A 28 -10.69 -0.33 15.25
N THR A 29 -9.54 -0.43 14.56
CA THR A 29 -9.24 0.38 13.37
C THR A 29 -9.31 -0.39 12.06
N GLN A 30 -9.34 -1.73 12.09
CA GLN A 30 -9.27 -2.55 10.86
C GLN A 30 -10.38 -2.25 9.85
N ASN A 31 -11.52 -1.73 10.31
CA ASN A 31 -12.69 -1.40 9.50
C ASN A 31 -12.71 0.06 9.02
N ASP A 32 -11.77 0.89 9.47
CA ASP A 32 -11.62 2.26 8.98
C ASP A 32 -11.22 2.29 7.50
N SER A 33 -11.52 3.39 6.82
CA SER A 33 -11.07 3.64 5.46
C SER A 33 -9.54 3.62 5.36
N CYS A 34 -9.02 2.95 4.32
CA CYS A 34 -7.59 2.95 4.03
C CYS A 34 -7.05 4.34 3.65
N GLU A 35 -7.92 5.29 3.31
CA GLU A 35 -7.53 6.66 2.96
C GLU A 35 -6.91 7.45 4.13
N LYS A 36 -7.06 6.97 5.36
CA LYS A 36 -6.30 7.51 6.50
C LYS A 36 -4.78 7.40 6.29
N ILE A 37 -4.33 6.47 5.45
CA ILE A 37 -2.90 6.16 5.27
C ILE A 37 -2.50 6.11 3.79
N LEU A 38 -3.33 5.56 2.91
CA LEU A 38 -3.09 5.49 1.46
C LEU A 38 -3.78 6.64 0.75
N THR A 39 -3.14 7.18 -0.28
CA THR A 39 -3.77 8.13 -1.19
C THR A 39 -4.80 7.44 -2.07
N PRO A 40 -5.75 8.18 -2.68
CA PRO A 40 -6.70 7.62 -3.62
C PRO A 40 -6.06 6.88 -4.80
N THR A 41 -4.95 7.39 -5.33
CA THR A 41 -4.21 6.75 -6.44
C THR A 41 -3.63 5.41 -6.01
N GLU A 42 -3.00 5.36 -4.84
CA GLU A 42 -2.35 4.15 -4.32
C GLU A 42 -3.35 3.00 -4.10
N TRP A 43 -4.46 3.25 -3.40
CA TRP A 43 -5.41 2.16 -3.13
C TRP A 43 -6.14 1.72 -4.41
N LYS A 44 -6.43 2.65 -5.33
CA LYS A 44 -7.04 2.31 -6.63
C LYS A 44 -6.11 1.47 -7.50
N LEU A 45 -4.82 1.82 -7.57
CA LEU A 45 -3.83 1.02 -8.29
C LEU A 45 -3.67 -0.38 -7.67
N LEU A 46 -3.64 -0.45 -6.34
CA LEU A 46 -3.61 -1.73 -5.62
C LEU A 46 -4.85 -2.58 -5.93
N TRP A 47 -6.04 -1.96 -5.99
CA TRP A 47 -7.30 -2.61 -6.33
C TRP A 47 -7.28 -3.16 -7.76
N VAL A 48 -6.98 -2.31 -8.75
CA VAL A 48 -6.95 -2.69 -10.17
C VAL A 48 -5.98 -3.84 -10.39
N LYS A 49 -4.81 -3.82 -9.73
CA LYS A 49 -3.79 -4.87 -9.87
C LYS A 49 -4.19 -6.22 -9.28
N LEU A 50 -4.90 -6.23 -8.15
CA LEU A 50 -5.07 -7.45 -7.33
C LEU A 50 -6.49 -8.00 -7.30
N GLU A 51 -7.51 -7.18 -7.56
CA GLU A 51 -8.92 -7.62 -7.51
C GLU A 51 -9.47 -7.99 -8.88
N GLY A 52 -9.01 -7.33 -9.96
CA GLY A 52 -9.57 -7.55 -11.30
C GLY A 52 -11.08 -7.25 -11.40
N LYS A 53 -11.59 -6.42 -10.48
CA LYS A 53 -13.00 -6.01 -10.38
C LYS A 53 -13.12 -4.51 -10.64
N PRO A 54 -14.33 -4.02 -11.00
CA PRO A 54 -14.60 -2.59 -11.04
C PRO A 54 -14.20 -1.90 -9.74
N LEU A 55 -13.75 -0.65 -9.84
CA LEU A 55 -13.39 0.13 -8.67
C LEU A 55 -14.63 0.35 -7.78
N PRO A 56 -14.52 0.16 -6.46
CA PRO A 56 -15.61 0.44 -5.54
C PRO A 56 -15.87 1.95 -5.47
N SER A 57 -17.10 2.32 -5.13
CA SER A 57 -17.49 3.72 -4.92
C SER A 57 -16.85 4.32 -3.66
N GLN A 58 -16.59 3.50 -2.66
CA GLN A 58 -15.96 3.89 -1.40
C GLN A 58 -14.60 3.22 -1.25
N ALA A 59 -13.69 3.90 -0.56
CA ALA A 59 -12.39 3.36 -0.27
C ALA A 59 -12.51 2.08 0.60
N PRO A 60 -11.71 1.06 0.31
CA PRO A 60 -11.69 -0.18 1.09
C PRO A 60 -11.11 0.04 2.49
N THR A 61 -11.20 -0.99 3.34
CA THR A 61 -10.77 -0.88 4.74
C THR A 61 -9.25 -0.97 4.92
N LEU A 62 -8.74 -0.53 6.08
CA LEU A 62 -7.33 -0.69 6.47
C LEU A 62 -6.91 -2.17 6.47
N LYS A 63 -7.80 -3.07 6.90
CA LYS A 63 -7.55 -4.53 6.82
C LYS A 63 -7.28 -4.98 5.39
N TRP A 64 -8.16 -4.56 4.47
CA TRP A 64 -8.01 -4.89 3.06
C TRP A 64 -6.67 -4.37 2.53
N ALA A 65 -6.37 -3.10 2.78
CA ALA A 65 -5.14 -2.46 2.29
C ALA A 65 -3.89 -3.14 2.85
N CYS A 66 -3.88 -3.48 4.15
CA CYS A 66 -2.79 -4.22 4.79
C CYS A 66 -2.54 -5.58 4.11
N LEU A 67 -3.59 -6.41 3.95
CA LEU A 67 -3.46 -7.75 3.37
C LEU A 67 -3.06 -7.70 1.89
N LYS A 68 -3.60 -6.74 1.13
CA LYS A 68 -3.33 -6.60 -0.31
C LYS A 68 -1.94 -6.05 -0.57
N LEU A 69 -1.49 -5.09 0.25
CA LEU A 69 -0.11 -4.61 0.19
C LEU A 69 0.87 -5.74 0.51
N ALA A 70 0.60 -6.52 1.57
CA ALA A 70 1.40 -7.70 1.89
C ALA A 70 1.43 -8.72 0.74
N LYS A 71 0.29 -8.97 0.09
CA LYS A 71 0.21 -9.85 -1.08
C LYS A 71 1.06 -9.34 -2.25
N LEU A 72 1.11 -8.02 -2.47
CA LEU A 72 2.00 -7.40 -3.45
C LEU A 72 3.49 -7.66 -3.11
N GLY A 73 3.81 -7.66 -1.81
CA GLY A 73 5.08 -8.10 -1.24
C GLY A 73 5.31 -9.62 -1.20
N ARG A 74 4.50 -10.41 -1.94
CA ARG A 74 4.58 -11.89 -2.03
C ARG A 74 4.27 -12.62 -0.71
N TRP A 75 3.42 -12.05 0.13
CA TRP A 75 2.90 -12.75 1.30
C TRP A 75 1.73 -13.67 0.92
N HIS A 76 1.79 -14.92 1.38
CA HIS A 76 0.82 -15.97 1.06
C HIS A 76 0.01 -16.47 2.28
N ASP A 77 0.29 -15.94 3.48
CA ASP A 77 -0.28 -16.40 4.75
C ASP A 77 -0.18 -17.92 4.99
N SER A 78 1.00 -18.51 4.74
CA SER A 78 1.23 -19.96 4.86
C SER A 78 0.89 -20.54 6.23
N LYS A 79 0.99 -19.72 7.29
CA LYS A 79 0.66 -20.09 8.68
C LYS A 79 -0.76 -19.68 9.11
N ARG A 80 -1.58 -19.13 8.20
CA ARG A 80 -2.97 -18.69 8.44
C ARG A 80 -3.12 -17.76 9.65
N THR A 81 -2.15 -16.87 9.82
CA THR A 81 -2.13 -15.93 10.95
C THR A 81 -2.94 -14.68 10.66
N GLY A 82 -3.19 -14.36 9.38
CA GLY A 82 -3.78 -13.10 8.97
C GLY A 82 -2.91 -11.88 9.28
N ARG A 83 -1.66 -12.06 9.70
CA ARG A 83 -0.77 -10.99 10.21
C ARG A 83 0.52 -10.92 9.39
N PRO A 84 0.58 -10.03 8.38
CA PRO A 84 1.79 -9.82 7.61
C PRO A 84 2.98 -9.39 8.46
N GLY A 85 4.18 -9.82 8.08
CA GLY A 85 5.44 -9.36 8.67
C GLY A 85 5.86 -7.98 8.14
N TRP A 86 6.78 -7.32 8.83
CA TRP A 86 7.28 -6.00 8.41
C TRP A 86 7.94 -6.01 7.02
N VAL A 87 8.78 -7.01 6.75
CA VAL A 87 9.54 -7.10 5.49
C VAL A 87 8.61 -7.18 4.28
N VAL A 88 7.56 -8.02 4.35
CA VAL A 88 6.60 -8.14 3.23
C VAL A 88 5.75 -6.88 3.04
N MET A 89 5.47 -6.13 4.12
CA MET A 89 4.78 -4.84 4.02
C MET A 89 5.67 -3.80 3.33
N TRP A 90 6.95 -3.77 3.68
CA TRP A 90 7.95 -2.88 3.09
C TRP A 90 8.17 -3.21 1.60
N ASP A 91 8.37 -4.48 1.25
CA ASP A 91 8.48 -4.92 -0.15
C ASP A 91 7.23 -4.59 -0.96
N GLY A 92 6.05 -4.79 -0.37
CA GLY A 92 4.78 -4.42 -0.98
C GLY A 92 4.66 -2.91 -1.21
N TRP A 93 5.14 -2.10 -0.27
CA TRP A 93 5.18 -0.66 -0.38
C TRP A 93 6.01 -0.17 -1.57
N PHE A 94 7.26 -0.64 -1.70
CA PHE A 94 8.12 -0.24 -2.83
C PHE A 94 7.51 -0.58 -4.17
N ARG A 95 6.97 -1.80 -4.31
CA ARG A 95 6.28 -2.23 -5.53
C ARG A 95 5.07 -1.38 -5.87
N LEU A 96 4.32 -0.94 -4.86
CA LEU A 96 3.20 -0.04 -5.06
C LEU A 96 3.70 1.34 -5.54
N GLN A 97 4.79 1.86 -4.98
CA GLN A 97 5.36 3.13 -5.43
C GLN A 97 5.88 3.06 -6.87
N ASP A 98 6.53 1.96 -7.27
CA ASP A 98 6.95 1.75 -8.67
C ASP A 98 5.74 1.78 -9.62
N MET A 99 4.60 1.20 -9.19
CA MET A 99 3.35 1.25 -9.97
C MET A 99 2.74 2.65 -10.01
N VAL A 100 2.81 3.40 -8.92
CA VAL A 100 2.35 4.80 -8.87
C VAL A 100 3.17 5.66 -9.81
N GLU A 101 4.49 5.51 -9.81
CA GLU A 101 5.39 6.20 -10.74
C GLU A 101 5.03 5.89 -12.18
N GLY A 102 4.90 4.60 -12.53
CA GLY A 102 4.50 4.19 -13.89
C GLY A 102 3.13 4.74 -14.31
N TYR A 103 2.16 4.79 -13.40
CA TYR A 103 0.85 5.39 -13.68
C TYR A 103 0.95 6.89 -13.95
N LEU A 104 1.76 7.62 -13.16
CA LEU A 104 1.93 9.06 -13.34
C LEU A 104 2.61 9.40 -14.67
N VAL A 105 3.65 8.63 -15.05
CA VAL A 105 4.33 8.78 -16.35
C VAL A 105 3.38 8.50 -17.51
N MET A 106 2.57 7.44 -17.43
CA MET A 106 1.59 7.15 -18.48
C MET A 106 0.55 8.27 -18.60
N LYS A 107 0.05 8.75 -17.46
CA LYS A 107 -0.93 9.83 -17.43
C LYS A 107 -0.41 11.13 -18.03
N SER A 108 0.88 11.45 -17.89
CA SER A 108 1.45 12.64 -18.54
C SER A 108 1.55 12.49 -20.05
N LEU A 109 1.79 11.28 -20.57
CA LEU A 109 1.81 11.03 -22.02
C LEU A 109 0.42 11.22 -22.65
N ASP A 110 -0.63 10.73 -21.98
CA ASP A 110 -2.02 10.86 -22.45
C ASP A 110 -2.53 12.32 -22.45
N GLN A 111 -1.83 13.25 -21.80
CA GLN A 111 -2.18 14.68 -21.78
C GLN A 111 -1.53 15.47 -22.92
N GLU A 112 -0.53 14.90 -23.59
CA GLU A 112 0.19 15.51 -24.72
C GLU A 112 -0.35 15.05 -26.08
N ILE A 113 -1.22 14.02 -26.10
CA ILE A 113 -1.92 13.48 -27.27
C ILE A 113 -3.35 14.03 -27.32
#